data_AF-A0A660YD42-F1
#
_entry.id   AF-A0A660YD42-F1
#
_cell.length_a   1.000
_cell.length_b   1.000
_cell.length_c   1.000
_cell.angle_alpha   90.00
_cell.angle_beta   90.00
_cell.angle_gamma   90.00
#
_symmetry.space_group_name_H-M   'P 1'
#
loop_
_entity.id
_entity.type
_entity.pdbx_description
1 polymer ?
#
loop_
_entity_poly.entity_id
_entity_poly.type
_entity_poly.pdbx_seq_one_letter_code
_entity_poly.pdbx_strand_id
1 'polypeptide(L)'
;MIRDITLTVRTITPLHIGTGRKLVKDFDFLTKNGRTYRIREEGLIDELYARDPKLTEQLMRTPPGRLLKPEDLTSGSPFIRYVLPGVPVSNEFREQLKDAHDCPYLPGSSLKGALRTVLAWHGWKEKELRLSTFLSEWRSRRTRNKYAASFIEKRIFGPDTHHDFLRALRVADSEPVTRDALLIENVNVWTKRGAAAPISIEAIREGTEFTVPASIDESLFSDWASKAPGFPLSHHDWIADIPKIA
;
A
#
# COMPACT_ATOMS: atom_id res chain seq x y z
N MET A 1 20.06 -16.32 -15.90
CA MET A 1 20.07 -15.02 -16.62
C MET A 1 18.96 -14.18 -16.00
N ILE A 2 19.19 -12.87 -15.77
CA ILE A 2 18.15 -11.97 -15.28
C ILE A 2 17.57 -11.23 -16.50
N ARG A 3 16.25 -11.23 -16.65
CA ARG A 3 15.53 -10.46 -17.67
C ARG A 3 14.87 -9.28 -17.02
N ASP A 4 15.34 -8.08 -17.32
CA ASP A 4 14.73 -6.85 -16.83
C ASP A 4 13.48 -6.49 -17.64
N ILE A 5 12.46 -5.99 -16.94
CA ILE A 5 11.19 -5.55 -17.50
C ILE A 5 10.71 -4.28 -16.80
N THR A 6 9.85 -3.52 -17.45
CA THR A 6 9.21 -2.33 -16.87
C THR A 6 7.71 -2.51 -16.94
N LEU A 7 7.03 -2.35 -15.80
CA LEU A 7 5.58 -2.40 -15.72
C LEU A 7 5.04 -0.97 -15.63
N THR A 8 4.02 -0.67 -16.43
CA THR A 8 3.23 0.57 -16.31
C THR A 8 1.92 0.24 -15.64
N VAL A 9 1.66 0.84 -14.48
CA VAL A 9 0.43 0.60 -13.70
C VAL A 9 -0.35 1.89 -13.60
N ARG A 10 -1.57 1.91 -14.15
CA ARG A 10 -2.47 3.07 -14.09
C ARG A 10 -3.61 2.82 -13.11
N THR A 11 -3.85 3.76 -12.21
CA THR A 11 -5.03 3.71 -11.34
C THR A 11 -6.29 3.98 -12.18
N ILE A 12 -7.30 3.12 -12.05
CA ILE A 12 -8.63 3.31 -12.68
C ILE A 12 -9.67 3.80 -11.68
N THR A 13 -9.31 3.83 -10.39
CA THR A 13 -10.09 4.37 -9.29
C THR A 13 -9.10 4.98 -8.29
N PRO A 14 -9.56 5.79 -7.32
CA PRO A 14 -8.70 6.20 -6.22
C PRO A 14 -8.05 4.99 -5.52
N LEU A 15 -6.77 5.10 -5.22
CA LEU A 15 -5.96 4.03 -4.63
C LEU A 15 -5.42 4.46 -3.26
N HIS A 16 -5.64 3.63 -2.24
CA HIS A 16 -5.06 3.82 -0.92
C HIS A 16 -4.20 2.62 -0.52
N ILE A 17 -2.95 2.89 -0.14
CA ILE A 17 -2.00 1.96 0.45
C ILE A 17 -1.49 2.62 1.72
N GLY A 18 -1.97 2.17 2.88
CA GLY A 18 -1.76 2.88 4.14
C GLY A 18 -0.40 2.62 4.78
N THR A 19 0.12 3.61 5.50
CA THR A 19 1.30 3.44 6.40
C THR A 19 0.95 2.72 7.70
N GLY A 20 -0.36 2.57 7.99
CA GLY A 20 -0.88 2.16 9.29
C GLY A 20 -1.07 3.33 10.27
N ARG A 21 -0.58 4.54 9.93
CA ARG A 21 -0.78 5.74 10.74
C ARG A 21 -2.16 6.35 10.46
N LYS A 22 -2.73 6.94 11.51
CA LYS A 22 -3.90 7.81 11.45
C LYS A 22 -3.46 9.21 11.81
N LEU A 23 -3.87 10.17 11.00
CA LEU A 23 -3.63 11.58 11.24
C LEU A 23 -4.85 12.17 11.92
N VAL A 24 -4.65 12.92 13.00
CA VAL A 24 -5.69 13.43 13.90
C VAL A 24 -5.84 14.95 13.72
N LYS A 25 -7.08 15.42 13.69
CA LYS A 25 -7.40 16.85 13.57
C LYS A 25 -6.85 17.63 14.76
N ASP A 26 -6.42 18.86 14.52
CA ASP A 26 -5.75 19.76 15.48
C ASP A 26 -4.35 19.30 15.93
N PHE A 27 -3.96 18.04 15.73
CA PHE A 27 -2.61 17.55 16.01
C PHE A 27 -1.78 17.47 14.73
N ASP A 28 -2.29 16.71 13.76
CA ASP A 28 -1.60 16.43 12.51
C ASP A 28 -2.06 17.34 11.37
N PHE A 29 -3.33 17.77 11.38
CA PHE A 29 -3.91 18.52 10.26
C PHE A 29 -4.99 19.52 10.68
N LEU A 30 -5.23 20.48 9.79
CA LEU A 30 -6.34 21.43 9.84
C LEU A 30 -7.09 21.45 8.51
N THR A 31 -8.30 22.00 8.48
CA THR A 31 -9.11 22.08 7.27
C THR A 31 -9.58 23.52 7.03
N LYS A 32 -9.51 23.98 5.77
CA LYS A 32 -9.95 25.32 5.36
C LYS A 32 -10.32 25.30 3.88
N ASN A 33 -11.44 25.91 3.51
CA ASN A 33 -11.87 26.10 2.12
C ASN A 33 -11.84 24.82 1.26
N GLY A 34 -12.37 23.71 1.77
CA GLY A 34 -12.43 22.43 1.03
C GLY A 34 -11.07 21.71 0.89
N ARG A 35 -10.06 22.15 1.64
CA ARG A 35 -8.71 21.56 1.65
C ARG A 35 -8.29 21.13 3.04
N THR A 36 -7.38 20.17 3.07
CA THR A 36 -6.76 19.60 4.28
C THR A 36 -5.28 19.98 4.29
N TYR A 37 -4.81 20.58 5.38
CA TYR A 37 -3.47 21.12 5.55
C TYR A 37 -2.73 20.25 6.55
N ARG A 38 -1.70 19.51 6.10
CA ARG A 38 -0.84 18.72 6.98
C ARG A 38 0.13 19.66 7.70
N ILE A 39 0.10 19.62 9.03
CA ILE A 39 1.00 20.40 9.88
C ILE A 39 2.41 19.83 9.79
N ARG A 40 3.41 20.72 9.74
CA ARG A 40 4.83 20.40 9.88
C ARG A 40 5.21 20.51 11.34
N GLU A 41 5.20 19.40 12.05
CA GLU A 41 5.48 19.35 13.50
C GLU A 41 6.89 19.83 13.84
N GLU A 42 7.90 19.40 13.09
CA GLU A 42 9.32 19.74 13.33
C GLU A 42 9.57 21.26 13.24
N GLY A 43 9.05 21.92 12.19
CA GLY A 43 9.22 23.37 12.02
C GLY A 43 8.35 24.20 12.96
N LEU A 44 7.27 23.64 13.50
CA LEU A 44 6.37 24.37 14.38
C LEU A 44 7.02 24.71 15.72
N ILE A 45 7.80 23.80 16.30
CA ILE A 45 8.42 24.02 17.62
C ILE A 45 9.46 25.13 17.55
N ASP A 46 10.39 25.05 16.60
CA ASP A 46 11.48 26.01 16.44
C ASP A 46 10.94 27.41 16.15
N GLU A 47 9.93 27.50 15.28
CA GLU A 47 9.40 28.78 14.84
C GLU A 47 8.41 29.40 15.84
N LEU A 48 7.69 28.57 16.61
CA LEU A 48 6.94 29.07 17.78
C LEU A 48 7.88 29.52 18.89
N TYR A 49 8.97 28.80 19.15
CA TYR A 49 9.99 29.21 20.13
C TYR A 49 10.63 30.55 19.75
N ALA A 50 10.93 30.74 18.46
CA ALA A 50 11.46 32.01 17.94
C ALA A 50 10.45 33.17 18.05
N ARG A 51 9.14 32.90 17.93
CA ARG A 51 8.08 33.91 18.10
C ARG A 51 7.87 34.30 19.57
N ASP A 52 7.75 33.32 20.45
CA ASP A 52 7.59 33.51 21.90
C ASP A 52 7.92 32.20 22.64
N PRO A 53 8.95 32.17 23.50
CA PRO A 53 9.27 30.97 24.30
C PRO A 53 8.10 30.45 25.16
N LYS A 54 7.13 31.29 25.52
CA LYS A 54 5.93 30.87 26.27
C LYS A 54 4.95 30.05 25.42
N LEU A 55 4.92 30.26 24.10
CA LEU A 55 4.12 29.45 23.16
C LEU A 55 4.62 28.00 23.12
N THR A 56 5.91 27.77 23.33
CA THR A 56 6.48 26.42 23.44
C THR A 56 6.04 25.68 24.70
N GLU A 57 5.84 26.38 25.83
CA GLU A 57 5.24 25.76 27.03
C GLU A 57 3.75 25.42 26.79
N GLN A 58 3.04 26.25 26.01
CA GLN A 58 1.65 26.00 25.63
C GLN A 58 1.47 24.81 24.67
N LEU A 59 2.45 24.53 23.80
CA LEU A 59 2.48 23.34 22.92
C LEU A 59 2.37 22.03 23.71
N MET A 60 2.93 21.97 24.94
CA MET A 60 2.81 20.78 25.79
C MET A 60 1.38 20.55 26.32
N ARG A 61 0.52 21.56 26.25
CA ARG A 61 -0.85 21.55 26.79
C ARG A 61 -1.93 21.69 25.71
N THR A 62 -1.54 22.08 24.50
CA THR A 62 -2.46 22.48 23.43
C THR A 62 -2.07 21.81 22.13
N PRO A 63 -3.03 21.21 21.39
CA PRO A 63 -2.77 20.65 20.08
C PRO A 63 -2.13 21.70 19.14
N PRO A 64 -1.04 21.35 18.43
CA PRO A 64 -0.33 22.18 17.46
C PRO A 64 -1.21 23.07 16.58
N GLY A 65 -2.25 22.49 15.98
CA GLY A 65 -3.14 23.17 15.05
C GLY A 65 -3.96 24.29 15.68
N ARG A 66 -4.17 24.27 17.00
CA ARG A 66 -4.90 25.36 17.70
C ARG A 66 -4.05 26.60 17.94
N LEU A 67 -2.74 26.51 17.75
CA LEU A 67 -1.82 27.63 17.83
C LEU A 67 -1.67 28.35 16.47
N LEU A 68 -2.12 27.72 15.39
CA LEU A 68 -2.07 28.27 14.04
C LEU A 68 -3.27 29.17 13.78
N LYS A 69 -3.01 30.32 13.17
CA LYS A 69 -4.06 31.24 12.74
C LYS A 69 -4.55 30.89 11.33
N PRO A 70 -5.76 31.32 10.93
CA PRO A 70 -6.26 31.07 9.59
C PRO A 70 -5.32 31.55 8.47
N GLU A 71 -4.58 32.64 8.67
CA GLU A 71 -3.57 33.16 7.74
C GLU A 71 -2.34 32.25 7.58
N ASP A 72 -2.02 31.41 8.58
CA ASP A 72 -0.92 30.45 8.52
C ASP A 72 -1.24 29.24 7.61
N LEU A 73 -2.52 29.05 7.23
CA LEU A 73 -2.99 27.93 6.41
C LEU A 73 -2.86 28.22 4.91
N THR A 74 -1.61 28.29 4.45
CA THR A 74 -1.23 28.44 3.05
C THR A 74 -0.13 27.45 2.66
N SER A 75 -0.04 27.09 1.37
CA SER A 75 0.88 26.04 0.90
C SER A 75 2.36 26.38 1.06
N GLY A 76 2.71 27.67 1.17
CA GLY A 76 4.09 28.15 1.38
C GLY A 76 4.43 28.46 2.84
N SER A 77 3.49 28.23 3.75
CA SER A 77 3.70 28.46 5.18
C SER A 77 4.71 27.46 5.75
N PRO A 78 5.66 27.90 6.60
CA PRO A 78 6.63 26.99 7.22
C PRO A 78 5.95 25.94 8.11
N PHE A 79 4.76 26.25 8.64
CA PHE A 79 3.96 25.35 9.49
C PHE A 79 3.23 24.25 8.72
N ILE A 80 3.23 24.30 7.39
CA ILE A 80 2.50 23.37 6.54
C ILE A 80 3.49 22.47 5.79
N ARG A 81 3.31 21.15 5.91
CA ARG A 81 4.11 20.13 5.24
C ARG A 81 3.64 19.92 3.80
N TYR A 82 2.32 19.80 3.62
CA TYR A 82 1.64 19.73 2.33
C TYR A 82 0.14 20.04 2.47
N VAL A 83 -0.52 20.29 1.33
CA VAL A 83 -1.96 20.58 1.27
C VAL A 83 -2.61 19.60 0.31
N LEU A 84 -3.72 19.00 0.74
CA LEU A 84 -4.52 18.06 -0.04
C LEU A 84 -5.91 18.65 -0.32
N PRO A 85 -6.47 18.44 -1.52
CA PRO A 85 -7.87 18.72 -1.76
C PRO A 85 -8.76 17.69 -1.06
N GLY A 86 -9.96 18.13 -0.67
CA GLY A 86 -10.90 17.33 0.09
C GLY A 86 -10.79 17.57 1.59
N VAL A 87 -11.84 17.18 2.30
CA VAL A 87 -11.99 17.35 3.74
C VAL A 87 -12.44 16.02 4.33
N PRO A 88 -11.76 15.51 5.38
CA PRO A 88 -12.19 14.29 6.04
C PRO A 88 -13.52 14.51 6.76
N VAL A 89 -14.40 13.51 6.73
CA VAL A 89 -15.67 13.51 7.46
C VAL A 89 -15.48 13.24 8.96
N SER A 90 -14.36 12.63 9.35
CA SER A 90 -13.99 12.37 10.74
C SER A 90 -12.87 13.29 11.23
N ASN A 91 -12.66 13.32 12.55
CA ASN A 91 -11.50 13.98 13.19
C ASN A 91 -10.19 13.23 12.98
N GLU A 92 -10.18 12.17 12.17
CA GLU A 92 -8.98 11.45 11.77
C GLU A 92 -9.11 10.99 10.32
N PHE A 93 -7.98 10.79 9.63
CA PHE A 93 -7.93 10.07 8.35
C PHE A 93 -6.70 9.17 8.27
N ARG A 94 -6.76 8.14 7.42
CA ARG A 94 -5.64 7.20 7.22
C ARG A 94 -4.63 7.74 6.22
N GLU A 95 -3.36 7.72 6.59
CA GLU A 95 -2.27 8.25 5.78
C GLU A 95 -1.89 7.30 4.63
N GLN A 96 -1.67 7.88 3.44
CA GLN A 96 -1.12 7.18 2.28
C GLN A 96 0.39 6.96 2.44
N LEU A 97 0.89 5.80 2.04
CA LEU A 97 2.32 5.50 1.98
C LEU A 97 3.02 6.37 0.94
N LYS A 98 4.13 6.97 1.37
CA LYS A 98 4.94 7.95 0.64
C LYS A 98 6.41 7.72 0.94
N ASP A 99 7.29 8.28 0.12
CA ASP A 99 8.71 8.38 0.40
C ASP A 99 9.03 9.48 1.43
N ALA A 100 10.31 9.71 1.70
CA ALA A 100 10.76 10.74 2.64
C ALA A 100 10.45 12.19 2.19
N HIS A 101 10.10 12.40 0.92
CA HIS A 101 9.76 13.69 0.31
C HIS A 101 8.24 13.91 0.20
N ASP A 102 7.44 13.04 0.82
CA ASP A 102 5.97 12.98 0.73
C ASP A 102 5.44 12.73 -0.69
N CYS A 103 6.23 12.08 -1.54
CA CYS A 103 5.78 11.64 -2.85
C CYS A 103 5.25 10.20 -2.74
N PRO A 104 3.99 9.94 -3.13
CA PRO A 104 3.46 8.59 -3.09
C PRO A 104 4.12 7.70 -4.15
N TYR A 105 4.29 6.43 -3.81
CA TYR A 105 4.77 5.40 -4.72
C TYR A 105 3.93 4.13 -4.54
N LEU A 106 4.00 3.21 -5.51
CA LEU A 106 3.39 1.89 -5.44
C LEU A 106 4.43 0.89 -4.92
N PRO A 107 4.24 0.29 -3.73
CA PRO A 107 5.18 -0.69 -3.22
C PRO A 107 5.20 -1.94 -4.07
N GLY A 108 6.40 -2.44 -4.36
CA GLY A 108 6.61 -3.68 -5.11
C GLY A 108 5.99 -4.87 -4.39
N SER A 109 6.02 -4.86 -3.05
CA SER A 109 5.35 -5.87 -2.23
C SER A 109 3.82 -5.86 -2.38
N SER A 110 3.19 -4.68 -2.45
CA SER A 110 1.75 -4.55 -2.67
C SER A 110 1.34 -5.01 -4.07
N LEU A 111 2.07 -4.57 -5.10
CA LEU A 111 1.82 -4.99 -6.48
C LEU A 111 2.05 -6.49 -6.66
N LYS A 112 3.17 -7.02 -6.14
CA LYS A 112 3.47 -8.46 -6.19
C LYS A 112 2.44 -9.28 -5.41
N GLY A 113 1.88 -8.75 -4.32
CA GLY A 113 0.77 -9.35 -3.60
C GLY A 113 -0.49 -9.47 -4.47
N ALA A 114 -0.86 -8.41 -5.19
CA ALA A 114 -2.00 -8.44 -6.12
C ALA A 114 -1.78 -9.45 -7.27
N LEU A 115 -0.58 -9.46 -7.87
CA LEU A 115 -0.21 -10.45 -8.90
C LEU A 115 -0.23 -11.88 -8.35
N ARG A 116 0.22 -12.09 -7.11
CA ARG A 116 0.11 -13.39 -6.43
C ARG A 116 -1.34 -13.84 -6.32
N THR A 117 -2.29 -12.94 -6.01
CA THR A 117 -3.72 -13.29 -5.96
C THR A 117 -4.25 -13.70 -7.34
N VAL A 118 -3.90 -12.98 -8.40
CA VAL A 118 -4.25 -13.33 -9.79
C VAL A 118 -3.74 -14.73 -10.14
N LEU A 119 -2.46 -15.00 -9.87
CA LEU A 119 -1.83 -16.30 -10.14
C LEU A 119 -2.38 -17.42 -9.24
N ALA A 120 -2.78 -17.11 -8.00
CA ALA A 120 -3.45 -18.07 -7.12
C ALA A 120 -4.79 -18.50 -7.72
N TRP A 121 -5.55 -17.54 -8.27
CA TRP A 121 -6.83 -17.84 -8.92
C TRP A 121 -6.67 -18.66 -10.20
N HIS A 122 -5.68 -18.30 -11.03
CA HIS A 122 -5.34 -19.08 -12.21
C HIS A 122 -4.91 -20.49 -11.84
N GLY A 123 -3.96 -20.63 -10.91
CA GLY A 123 -3.47 -21.94 -10.48
C GLY A 123 -4.51 -22.79 -9.76
N TRP A 124 -5.50 -22.19 -9.11
CA TRP A 124 -6.66 -22.90 -8.58
C TRP A 124 -7.45 -23.61 -9.69
N LYS A 125 -7.68 -22.92 -10.81
CA LYS A 125 -8.41 -23.45 -11.97
C LYS A 125 -7.60 -24.48 -12.74
N GLU A 126 -6.36 -24.14 -13.12
CA GLU A 126 -5.48 -25.01 -13.91
C GLU A 126 -5.18 -26.34 -13.22
N LYS A 127 -5.07 -26.34 -11.89
CA LYS A 127 -4.83 -27.55 -11.10
C LYS A 127 -6.12 -28.25 -10.64
N GLU A 128 -7.28 -27.79 -11.10
CA GLU A 128 -8.61 -28.30 -10.75
C GLU A 128 -8.81 -28.50 -9.24
N LEU A 129 -8.31 -27.55 -8.43
CA LEU A 129 -8.38 -27.67 -6.98
C LEU A 129 -9.84 -27.57 -6.52
N ARG A 130 -10.23 -28.45 -5.58
CA ARG A 130 -11.59 -28.48 -5.02
C ARG A 130 -11.55 -28.26 -3.52
N LEU A 131 -12.44 -27.41 -3.02
CA LEU A 131 -12.58 -27.18 -1.57
C LEU A 131 -12.80 -28.49 -0.80
N SER A 132 -13.54 -29.43 -1.37
CA SER A 132 -13.82 -30.74 -0.76
C SER A 132 -12.55 -31.54 -0.46
N THR A 133 -11.52 -31.42 -1.31
CA THR A 133 -10.21 -32.07 -1.14
C THR A 133 -9.50 -31.58 0.12
N PHE A 134 -9.82 -30.38 0.59
CA PHE A 134 -9.14 -29.73 1.72
C PHE A 134 -9.98 -29.72 3.01
N LEU A 135 -11.28 -30.02 2.94
CA LEU A 135 -12.18 -30.02 4.10
C LEU A 135 -11.76 -31.02 5.19
N SER A 136 -11.23 -32.19 4.81
CA SER A 136 -10.77 -33.22 5.74
C SER A 136 -9.52 -32.78 6.50
N GLU A 137 -8.55 -32.17 5.82
CA GLU A 137 -7.33 -31.60 6.42
C GLU A 137 -7.62 -30.39 7.31
N TRP A 138 -8.62 -29.58 6.93
CA TRP A 138 -9.02 -28.40 7.68
C TRP A 138 -9.76 -28.75 8.99
N ARG A 139 -10.54 -29.84 8.99
CA ARG A 139 -11.23 -30.35 10.18
C ARG A 139 -10.31 -31.08 11.15
N SER A 140 -9.26 -31.75 10.66
CA SER A 140 -8.31 -32.50 11.48
C SER A 140 -7.27 -31.60 12.16
N ARG A 141 -6.97 -30.46 11.56
CA ARG A 141 -6.10 -29.44 12.17
C ARG A 141 -6.95 -28.45 12.97
N ARG A 142 -6.56 -28.19 14.22
CA ARG A 142 -6.91 -26.96 14.97
C ARG A 142 -6.25 -25.73 14.30
N THR A 143 -6.31 -25.64 12.98
CA THR A 143 -5.69 -24.60 12.18
C THR A 143 -6.28 -23.27 12.62
N ARG A 144 -5.46 -22.43 13.25
CA ARG A 144 -5.80 -21.04 13.48
C ARG A 144 -6.17 -20.45 12.12
N ASN A 145 -7.29 -19.72 12.07
CA ASN A 145 -7.88 -19.14 10.86
C ASN A 145 -6.83 -18.49 9.90
N LYS A 146 -5.77 -17.91 10.47
CA LYS A 146 -4.64 -17.31 9.75
C LYS A 146 -3.84 -18.23 8.79
N TYR A 147 -3.99 -19.55 8.83
CA TYR A 147 -3.26 -20.47 7.94
C TYR A 147 -4.19 -21.28 7.01
N ALA A 148 -5.45 -20.87 6.88
CA ALA A 148 -6.46 -21.64 6.15
C ALA A 148 -6.08 -21.92 4.68
N ALA A 149 -5.41 -20.97 4.02
CA ALA A 149 -5.01 -21.08 2.62
C ALA A 149 -3.63 -21.72 2.41
N SER A 150 -2.85 -22.00 3.47
CA SER A 150 -1.44 -22.39 3.33
C SER A 150 -1.24 -23.66 2.49
N PHE A 151 -2.13 -24.64 2.59
CA PHE A 151 -2.06 -25.87 1.79
C PHE A 151 -2.29 -25.61 0.31
N ILE A 152 -3.26 -24.75 -0.01
CA ILE A 152 -3.60 -24.37 -1.37
C ILE A 152 -2.43 -23.58 -1.97
N GLU A 153 -1.92 -22.58 -1.23
CA GLU A 153 -0.77 -21.80 -1.65
C GLU A 153 0.45 -22.68 -1.91
N LYS A 154 0.72 -23.66 -1.05
CA LYS A 154 1.86 -24.58 -1.26
C LYS A 154 1.72 -25.44 -2.50
N ARG A 155 0.50 -25.83 -2.84
CA ARG A 155 0.22 -26.66 -4.02
C ARG A 155 0.26 -25.86 -5.32
N ILE A 156 -0.01 -24.55 -5.23
CA ILE A 156 0.05 -23.62 -6.37
C ILE A 156 1.48 -23.13 -6.57
N PHE A 157 2.05 -22.48 -5.55
CA PHE A 157 3.30 -21.72 -5.65
C PHE A 157 4.55 -22.55 -5.40
N GLY A 158 4.48 -23.51 -4.50
CA GLY A 158 5.62 -24.33 -4.08
C GLY A 158 5.57 -24.65 -2.59
N PRO A 159 6.22 -25.74 -2.13
CA PRO A 159 6.10 -26.25 -0.76
C PRO A 159 6.60 -25.29 0.33
N ASP A 160 7.51 -24.39 -0.01
CA ASP A 160 8.14 -23.40 0.88
C ASP A 160 8.68 -22.20 0.08
N THR A 161 9.26 -21.23 0.78
CA THR A 161 9.76 -19.98 0.21
C THR A 161 10.93 -20.16 -0.79
N HIS A 162 11.73 -21.22 -0.68
CA HIS A 162 12.82 -21.49 -1.62
C HIS A 162 12.31 -22.01 -2.96
N HIS A 163 11.20 -22.77 -2.92
CA HIS A 163 10.59 -23.42 -4.06
C HIS A 163 9.35 -22.67 -4.60
N ASP A 164 9.05 -21.49 -4.05
CA ASP A 164 7.98 -20.62 -4.56
C ASP A 164 8.38 -20.02 -5.91
N PHE A 165 7.65 -20.35 -6.99
CA PHE A 165 7.99 -19.85 -8.32
C PHE A 165 7.98 -18.31 -8.42
N LEU A 166 7.21 -17.60 -7.58
CA LEU A 166 7.24 -16.14 -7.53
C LEU A 166 8.55 -15.57 -7.03
N ARG A 167 9.49 -16.39 -6.53
CA ARG A 167 10.87 -15.98 -6.28
C ARG A 167 11.56 -15.51 -7.56
N ALA A 168 11.19 -16.06 -8.71
CA ALA A 168 11.75 -15.63 -9.99
C ALA A 168 11.29 -14.22 -10.39
N LEU A 169 10.08 -13.80 -10.01
CA LEU A 169 9.57 -12.46 -10.28
C LEU A 169 10.00 -11.47 -9.20
N ARG A 170 10.88 -10.52 -9.51
CA ARG A 170 11.30 -9.44 -8.61
C ARG A 170 10.58 -8.18 -9.03
N VAL A 171 9.79 -7.59 -8.12
CA VAL A 171 9.06 -6.34 -8.36
C VAL A 171 9.62 -5.32 -7.39
N ALA A 172 10.24 -4.26 -7.91
CA ALA A 172 10.72 -3.15 -7.10
C ALA A 172 9.56 -2.23 -6.71
N ASP A 173 9.84 -1.31 -5.80
CA ASP A 173 8.94 -0.16 -5.59
C ASP A 173 8.93 0.70 -6.87
N SER A 174 7.79 1.34 -7.14
CA SER A 174 7.69 2.24 -8.28
C SER A 174 8.56 3.48 -8.10
N GLU A 175 8.87 4.15 -9.21
CA GLU A 175 9.24 5.56 -9.13
C GLU A 175 8.12 6.35 -8.43
N PRO A 176 8.47 7.30 -7.55
CA PRO A 176 7.48 8.11 -6.86
C PRO A 176 6.81 9.07 -7.85
N VAL A 177 5.51 9.32 -7.65
CA VAL A 177 4.77 10.35 -8.39
C VAL A 177 4.64 11.60 -7.55
N THR A 178 4.35 12.73 -8.20
CA THR A 178 4.20 14.01 -7.51
C THR A 178 3.07 13.97 -6.48
N ARG A 179 3.25 14.67 -5.35
CA ARG A 179 2.22 14.81 -4.30
C ARG A 179 0.86 15.35 -4.79
N ASP A 180 0.81 16.04 -5.93
CA ASP A 180 -0.45 16.54 -6.50
C ASP A 180 -1.41 15.42 -6.93
N ALA A 181 -0.89 14.19 -7.06
CA ALA A 181 -1.68 12.98 -7.23
C ALA A 181 -2.51 12.61 -5.99
N LEU A 182 -2.30 13.25 -4.84
CA LEU A 182 -2.99 12.93 -3.60
C LEU A 182 -4.25 13.78 -3.39
N LEU A 183 -5.23 13.19 -2.71
CA LEU A 183 -6.42 13.85 -2.18
C LEU A 183 -6.94 13.16 -0.94
N ILE A 184 -7.92 13.78 -0.27
CA ILE A 184 -8.74 13.14 0.75
C ILE A 184 -9.99 12.55 0.11
N GLU A 185 -10.19 11.26 0.33
CA GLU A 185 -11.39 10.51 -0.04
C GLU A 185 -12.17 10.08 1.20
N ASN A 186 -13.50 10.08 1.09
CA ASN A 186 -14.41 9.66 2.16
C ASN A 186 -15.12 8.37 1.75
N VAL A 187 -14.78 7.27 2.41
CA VAL A 187 -15.21 5.92 2.06
C VAL A 187 -16.38 5.48 2.95
N ASN A 188 -17.46 5.05 2.31
CA ASN A 188 -18.56 4.37 2.98
C ASN A 188 -18.35 2.86 2.96
N VAL A 189 -18.40 2.22 4.13
CA VAL A 189 -18.25 0.76 4.24
C VAL A 189 -19.64 0.13 4.33
N TRP A 190 -19.98 -0.72 3.36
CA TRP A 190 -21.26 -1.44 3.34
C TRP A 190 -21.11 -2.85 3.89
N THR A 191 -21.97 -3.22 4.83
CA THR A 191 -22.02 -4.57 5.42
C THR A 191 -23.41 -5.17 5.24
N LYS A 192 -23.56 -6.47 5.52
CA LYS A 192 -24.88 -7.13 5.56
C LYS A 192 -25.88 -6.45 6.52
N ARG A 193 -25.38 -5.68 7.50
CA ARG A 193 -26.19 -4.95 8.49
C ARG A 193 -26.49 -3.50 8.09
N GLY A 194 -26.07 -3.07 6.89
CA GLY A 194 -26.18 -1.71 6.40
C GLY A 194 -24.83 -0.98 6.35
N ALA A 195 -24.90 0.34 6.13
CA ALA A 195 -23.74 1.22 6.10
C ALA A 195 -23.10 1.34 7.49
N ALA A 196 -21.78 1.15 7.56
CA ALA A 196 -20.97 1.43 8.74
C ALA A 196 -20.49 2.89 8.72
N ALA A 197 -19.86 3.32 9.82
CA ALA A 197 -19.31 4.67 9.93
C ALA A 197 -18.30 4.94 8.78
N PRO A 198 -18.39 6.11 8.14
CA PRO A 198 -17.51 6.44 7.04
C PRO A 198 -16.07 6.61 7.53
N ILE A 199 -15.12 6.33 6.64
CA ILE A 199 -13.68 6.41 6.92
C ILE A 199 -13.07 7.39 5.92
N SER A 200 -12.34 8.38 6.43
CA SER A 200 -11.53 9.25 5.59
C SER A 200 -10.14 8.64 5.35
N ILE A 201 -9.65 8.73 4.12
CA ILE A 201 -8.34 8.25 3.72
C ILE A 201 -7.66 9.28 2.81
N GLU A 202 -6.34 9.35 2.89
CA GLU A 202 -5.53 9.95 1.86
C GLU A 202 -5.37 8.93 0.72
N ALA A 203 -5.67 9.32 -0.51
CA ALA A 203 -5.65 8.43 -1.67
C ALA A 203 -4.93 9.06 -2.84
N ILE A 204 -4.34 8.20 -3.67
CA ILE A 204 -3.84 8.54 -5.00
C ILE A 204 -5.05 8.67 -5.95
N ARG A 205 -5.08 9.71 -6.77
CA ARG A 205 -6.10 9.98 -7.79
C ARG A 205 -6.22 8.86 -8.80
N GLU A 206 -7.41 8.70 -9.34
CA GLU A 206 -7.63 7.98 -10.59
C GLU A 206 -6.80 8.60 -11.73
N GLY A 207 -6.35 7.75 -12.66
CA GLY A 207 -5.57 8.14 -13.83
C GLY A 207 -4.08 8.33 -13.55
N THR A 208 -3.63 8.13 -12.31
CA THR A 208 -2.21 8.22 -11.95
C THR A 208 -1.45 7.00 -12.50
N GLU A 209 -0.37 7.25 -13.23
CA GLU A 209 0.48 6.21 -13.79
C GLU A 209 1.77 6.05 -12.97
N PHE A 210 2.11 4.80 -12.66
CA PHE A 210 3.34 4.40 -11.99
C PHE A 210 4.22 3.62 -12.96
N THR A 211 5.52 3.93 -12.96
CA THR A 211 6.54 3.12 -13.62
C THR A 211 7.20 2.23 -12.57
N VAL A 212 7.14 0.91 -12.77
CA VAL A 212 7.62 -0.08 -11.81
C VAL A 212 8.73 -0.92 -12.44
N PRO A 213 9.99 -0.78 -11.97
CA PRO A 213 11.05 -1.68 -12.36
C PRO A 213 10.76 -3.10 -11.85
N ALA A 214 10.95 -4.10 -12.71
CA ALA A 214 10.83 -5.50 -12.33
C ALA A 214 11.83 -6.36 -13.11
N SER A 215 12.08 -7.57 -12.64
CA SER A 215 12.93 -8.53 -13.34
C SER A 215 12.49 -9.96 -13.10
N ILE A 216 12.82 -10.83 -14.06
CA ILE A 216 12.57 -12.27 -13.99
C ILE A 216 13.90 -13.00 -13.94
N ASP A 217 14.10 -13.82 -12.93
CA ASP A 217 15.27 -14.69 -12.78
C ASP A 217 15.07 -15.99 -13.57
N GLU A 218 15.33 -15.92 -14.87
CA GLU A 218 15.21 -17.02 -15.83
C GLU A 218 16.12 -18.21 -15.48
N SER A 219 17.19 -17.97 -14.69
CA SER A 219 18.08 -19.06 -14.23
C SER A 219 17.32 -20.12 -13.45
N LEU A 220 16.30 -19.70 -12.68
CA LEU A 220 15.56 -20.60 -11.78
C LEU A 220 14.67 -21.59 -12.54
N PHE A 221 14.41 -21.35 -13.84
CA PHE A 221 13.65 -22.24 -14.73
C PHE A 221 14.55 -23.07 -15.66
N SER A 222 15.86 -22.82 -15.66
CA SER A 222 16.80 -23.45 -16.59
C SER A 222 17.36 -24.78 -16.09
N ASP A 223 17.85 -25.61 -17.01
CA ASP A 223 18.54 -26.87 -16.70
C ASP A 223 19.73 -26.69 -15.75
N TRP A 224 20.37 -25.51 -15.75
CA TRP A 224 21.45 -25.21 -14.81
C TRP A 224 20.99 -25.33 -13.35
N ALA A 225 19.73 -24.97 -13.05
CA ALA A 225 19.18 -25.02 -11.70
C ALA A 225 18.90 -26.44 -11.21
N SER A 226 18.77 -27.43 -12.11
CA SER A 226 18.49 -28.84 -11.78
C SER A 226 19.52 -29.48 -10.85
N LYS A 227 20.69 -28.86 -10.68
CA LYS A 227 21.74 -29.27 -9.74
C LYS A 227 21.32 -29.14 -8.27
N ALA A 228 20.29 -28.35 -7.98
CA ALA A 228 19.74 -28.17 -6.64
C ALA A 228 18.42 -28.93 -6.49
N PRO A 229 18.17 -29.60 -5.34
CA PRO A 229 16.89 -30.25 -5.07
C PRO A 229 15.72 -29.27 -5.18
N GLY A 230 14.64 -29.69 -5.85
CA GLY A 230 13.44 -28.86 -6.01
C GLY A 230 13.49 -27.85 -7.16
N PHE A 231 14.52 -27.91 -8.01
CA PHE A 231 14.67 -27.09 -9.22
C PHE A 231 14.73 -27.98 -10.49
N PRO A 232 14.45 -27.43 -11.69
CA PRO A 232 13.99 -26.05 -11.95
C PRO A 232 12.62 -25.76 -11.34
N LEU A 233 12.34 -24.48 -11.07
CA LEU A 233 11.01 -24.07 -10.62
C LEU A 233 9.98 -24.41 -11.71
N SER A 234 8.74 -24.64 -11.28
CA SER A 234 7.63 -24.91 -12.20
C SER A 234 6.92 -23.61 -12.61
N HIS A 235 6.04 -23.70 -13.62
CA HIS A 235 5.15 -22.61 -14.06
C HIS A 235 5.87 -21.36 -14.57
N HIS A 236 6.96 -21.55 -15.33
CA HIS A 236 7.64 -20.46 -16.04
C HIS A 236 6.69 -19.69 -16.96
N ASP A 237 5.83 -20.43 -17.67
CA ASP A 237 4.77 -19.93 -18.53
C ASP A 237 3.83 -18.97 -17.79
N TRP A 238 3.46 -19.28 -16.54
CA TRP A 238 2.58 -18.42 -15.76
C TRP A 238 3.20 -17.06 -15.42
N ILE A 239 4.53 -16.99 -15.24
CA ILE A 239 5.22 -15.70 -15.04
C ILE A 239 5.37 -14.97 -16.37
N ALA A 240 5.74 -15.68 -17.43
CA ALA A 240 5.93 -15.09 -18.75
C ALA A 240 4.64 -14.48 -19.31
N ASP A 241 3.49 -15.09 -19.01
CA ASP A 241 2.16 -14.72 -19.50
C ASP A 241 1.28 -13.99 -18.47
N ILE A 242 1.85 -13.42 -17.39
CA ILE A 242 1.08 -12.63 -16.40
C ILE A 242 0.10 -11.64 -17.07
N PRO A 243 0.46 -10.86 -18.10
CA PRO A 243 -0.48 -9.93 -18.74
C PRO A 243 -1.72 -10.57 -19.39
N LYS A 244 -1.66 -11.87 -19.74
CA LYS A 244 -2.79 -12.63 -20.29
C LYS A 244 -3.65 -13.27 -19.19
N ILE A 245 -3.06 -13.49 -18.02
CA ILE A 245 -3.73 -14.11 -16.86
C ILE A 245 -4.46 -13.05 -16.02
N ALA A 246 -3.92 -11.83 -15.97
CA ALA A 246 -4.42 -10.70 -15.20
C ALA A 246 -5.68 -10.04 -15.78
#